data_AF-A0A2N2EVT1-F1
#
_entry.id   AF-A0A2N2EVT1-F1
#
_cell.length_a   1.000
_cell.length_b   1.000
_cell.length_c   1.000
_cell.angle_alpha   90.00
_cell.angle_beta   90.00
_cell.angle_gamma   90.00
#
_symmetry.space_group_name_H-M   'P 1'
#
loop_
_entity.id
_entity.type
_entity.pdbx_description
1 polymer ?
#
loop_
_entity_poly.entity_id
_entity_poly.type
_entity_poly.pdbx_seq_one_letter_code
_entity_poly.pdbx_strand_id
1 'polypeptide(L)'
;MSVLLRENRRLKNALKICLSSAFVFLTLNYFSCPVSATPGDAGGITLEEPASVKAASLGEAYTAFAEGAAGSFWNPAGLNYQKLFALEAGAMTGYDGTNFMTMGFAKPFKNGGALALNVIQYDAGSMEVITLDPSTGQVINTKTVSSQKDLLLQAAYGRKLWKFDIGLALKSLQSTLADEYKATTVCGDLGLMLRSKNQRRSFGLAVRNIGGEMTYISESDPIPMTVGMGLFWRWMEKEKLNAQTFLDLKQNDNETRINFGNEFVWRDLALRLGYQTGYEIKAVSVGFGMKLGKFKFDSSYTPMSAFSDIMRFSLSYDIMFKSKEKQYAPSETAQKIKSKDGGKINIAVSDFAPQPPISSSEASFVSEFYRGDLTKYKVFKVLDRSNMDQLLAEQGFQQTGCTTAECAVQMGKLLNVHKIVTGKVGKLVNRYIITISVIDVESSEIEYSDKDSCYDPAELEDTVLRLVRRLAAAAENK
;
A
#
# COMPACT_ATOMS: atom_id res chain seq x y z
N MET A 1 22.08 -1.94 -34.41
CA MET A 1 21.14 -2.91 -35.05
C MET A 1 20.84 -4.14 -34.17
N SER A 2 21.80 -4.67 -33.40
CA SER A 2 21.63 -5.85 -32.52
C SER A 2 20.73 -5.63 -31.28
N VAL A 3 20.64 -4.40 -30.76
CA VAL A 3 19.80 -4.05 -29.59
C VAL A 3 18.31 -4.01 -29.97
N LEU A 4 17.97 -3.37 -31.09
CA LEU A 4 16.61 -3.30 -31.63
C LEU A 4 16.05 -4.69 -32.00
N LEU A 5 16.90 -5.58 -32.53
CA LEU A 5 16.51 -6.97 -32.83
C LEU A 5 16.27 -7.81 -31.56
N ARG A 6 17.01 -7.54 -30.46
CA ARG A 6 16.78 -8.18 -29.14
C ARG A 6 15.49 -7.72 -28.49
N GLU A 7 15.13 -6.45 -28.60
CA GLU A 7 13.84 -5.91 -28.12
C GLU A 7 12.65 -6.49 -28.88
N ASN A 8 12.75 -6.60 -30.20
CA ASN A 8 11.69 -7.17 -31.04
C ASN A 8 11.45 -8.67 -30.74
N ARG A 9 12.50 -9.43 -30.42
CA ARG A 9 12.40 -10.83 -29.96
C ARG A 9 11.68 -10.96 -28.62
N ARG A 10 11.96 -10.06 -27.67
CA ARG A 10 11.30 -10.06 -26.34
C ARG A 10 9.84 -9.63 -26.41
N LEU A 11 9.50 -8.68 -27.27
CA LEU A 11 8.12 -8.27 -27.52
C LEU A 11 7.31 -9.39 -28.17
N LYS A 12 7.87 -10.08 -29.18
CA LYS A 12 7.26 -11.25 -29.80
C LYS A 12 7.09 -12.41 -28.82
N ASN A 13 8.04 -12.62 -27.91
CA ASN A 13 7.91 -13.65 -26.87
C ASN A 13 6.86 -13.28 -25.81
N ALA A 14 6.75 -12.00 -25.43
CA ALA A 14 5.67 -11.54 -24.54
C ALA A 14 4.29 -11.65 -25.19
N LEU A 15 4.18 -11.32 -26.49
CA LEU A 15 2.94 -11.51 -27.26
C LEU A 15 2.60 -13.00 -27.39
N LYS A 16 3.60 -13.87 -27.60
CA LYS A 16 3.42 -15.33 -27.57
C LYS A 16 3.01 -15.83 -26.19
N ILE A 17 3.52 -15.26 -25.10
CA ILE A 17 3.09 -15.61 -23.72
C ILE A 17 1.65 -15.16 -23.47
N CYS A 18 1.24 -13.97 -23.92
CA CYS A 18 -0.17 -13.53 -23.90
C CYS A 18 -1.08 -14.43 -24.74
N LEU A 19 -0.65 -14.78 -25.96
CA LEU A 19 -1.41 -15.65 -26.86
C LEU A 19 -1.47 -17.08 -26.33
N SER A 20 -0.39 -17.58 -25.71
CA SER A 20 -0.38 -18.92 -25.10
C SER A 20 -1.11 -18.96 -23.76
N SER A 21 -1.13 -17.89 -22.96
CA SER A 21 -2.02 -17.81 -21.80
C SER A 21 -3.49 -17.75 -22.22
N ALA A 22 -3.80 -17.05 -23.32
CA ALA A 22 -5.13 -17.07 -23.94
C ALA A 22 -5.46 -18.42 -24.61
N PHE A 23 -4.48 -19.16 -25.11
CA PHE A 23 -4.66 -20.48 -25.72
C PHE A 23 -4.81 -21.60 -24.68
N VAL A 24 -4.06 -21.55 -23.58
CA VAL A 24 -4.28 -22.39 -22.39
C VAL A 24 -5.70 -22.14 -21.84
N PHE A 25 -6.19 -20.90 -21.93
CA PHE A 25 -7.58 -20.50 -21.66
C PHE A 25 -8.61 -21.17 -22.58
N LEU A 26 -8.31 -21.27 -23.88
CA LEU A 26 -9.17 -21.93 -24.86
C LEU A 26 -9.20 -23.45 -24.67
N THR A 27 -8.10 -24.06 -24.23
CA THR A 27 -8.01 -25.49 -23.96
C THR A 27 -8.58 -25.89 -22.59
N LEU A 28 -8.60 -24.99 -21.60
CA LEU A 28 -9.23 -25.23 -20.30
C LEU A 28 -10.77 -25.27 -20.38
N ASN A 29 -11.37 -24.68 -21.42
CA ASN A 29 -12.80 -24.86 -21.73
C ASN A 29 -13.16 -26.30 -22.12
N TYR A 30 -12.21 -27.10 -22.62
CA TYR A 30 -12.42 -28.51 -22.96
C TYR A 30 -12.26 -29.46 -21.77
N PHE A 31 -11.76 -28.97 -20.63
CA PHE A 31 -11.66 -29.71 -19.35
C PHE A 31 -12.64 -29.14 -18.31
N SER A 32 -13.82 -28.70 -18.77
CA SER A 32 -14.93 -28.37 -17.89
C SER A 32 -15.44 -29.65 -17.25
N CYS A 33 -14.99 -29.95 -16.03
CA CYS A 33 -15.69 -30.88 -15.15
C CYS A 33 -17.09 -30.29 -14.93
N PRO A 34 -18.19 -31.01 -15.26
CA PRO A 34 -19.52 -30.53 -14.93
C PRO A 34 -19.66 -30.53 -13.41
N VAL A 35 -19.43 -29.37 -12.80
CA VAL A 35 -19.75 -29.12 -11.40
C VAL A 35 -21.23 -28.76 -11.40
N SER A 36 -22.09 -29.68 -10.96
CA SER A 36 -23.48 -29.38 -10.65
C SER A 36 -23.49 -28.36 -9.51
N ALA A 37 -23.87 -27.11 -9.83
CA ALA A 37 -24.17 -26.09 -8.84
C ALA A 37 -25.60 -26.32 -8.33
N THR A 38 -25.74 -26.55 -7.03
CA THR A 38 -27.00 -26.32 -6.33
C THR A 38 -27.01 -24.87 -5.87
N PRO A 39 -28.08 -24.09 -6.12
CA PRO A 39 -28.19 -22.72 -5.63
C PRO A 39 -27.92 -22.68 -4.11
N GLY A 40 -27.10 -21.73 -3.67
CA GLY A 40 -26.84 -21.54 -2.24
C GLY A 40 -28.02 -20.85 -1.54
N ASP A 41 -28.46 -21.41 -0.41
CA ASP A 41 -29.52 -20.87 0.46
C ASP A 41 -28.98 -19.81 1.46
N ALA A 42 -27.86 -19.17 1.17
CA ALA A 42 -27.21 -18.28 2.13
C ALA A 42 -27.81 -16.87 2.14
N GLY A 43 -28.11 -16.37 3.34
CA GLY A 43 -28.61 -15.02 3.57
C GLY A 43 -27.50 -13.96 3.50
N GLY A 44 -27.87 -12.71 3.23
CA GLY A 44 -26.93 -11.58 3.27
C GLY A 44 -26.10 -11.38 1.99
N ILE A 45 -26.78 -11.25 0.84
CA ILE A 45 -26.21 -10.98 -0.50
C ILE A 45 -25.15 -9.87 -0.54
N THR A 46 -25.24 -8.88 0.35
CA THR A 46 -24.24 -7.80 0.53
C THR A 46 -22.83 -8.33 0.78
N LEU A 47 -22.67 -9.53 1.35
CA LEU A 47 -21.38 -10.18 1.60
C LEU A 47 -20.74 -10.79 0.34
N GLU A 48 -21.54 -11.03 -0.70
CA GLU A 48 -21.09 -11.60 -1.97
C GLU A 48 -20.72 -10.53 -3.01
N GLU A 49 -21.41 -9.38 -2.96
CA GLU A 49 -21.17 -8.30 -3.92
C GLU A 49 -19.74 -7.72 -3.81
N PRO A 50 -19.10 -7.40 -4.94
CA PRO A 50 -17.71 -6.96 -4.94
C PRO A 50 -17.59 -5.52 -4.42
N ALA A 51 -17.03 -5.37 -3.23
CA ALA A 51 -16.76 -4.07 -2.60
C ALA A 51 -15.77 -3.18 -3.39
N SER A 52 -14.99 -3.73 -4.31
CA SER A 52 -13.99 -3.01 -5.10
C SER A 52 -14.31 -3.10 -6.59
N VAL A 53 -14.41 -1.94 -7.26
CA VAL A 53 -14.64 -1.85 -8.71
C VAL A 53 -13.49 -2.45 -9.50
N LYS A 54 -12.25 -2.27 -9.04
CA LYS A 54 -11.08 -2.92 -9.63
C LYS A 54 -11.19 -4.44 -9.53
N ALA A 55 -11.54 -4.98 -8.36
CA ALA A 55 -11.75 -6.42 -8.20
C ALA A 55 -12.86 -6.93 -9.12
N ALA A 56 -14.00 -6.24 -9.18
CA ALA A 56 -15.11 -6.60 -10.07
C ALA A 56 -14.67 -6.69 -11.53
N SER A 57 -13.90 -5.72 -12.03
CA SER A 57 -13.40 -5.73 -13.42
C SER A 57 -12.39 -6.83 -13.74
N LEU A 58 -11.79 -7.44 -12.72
CA LEU A 58 -10.83 -8.55 -12.84
C LEU A 58 -11.51 -9.91 -12.66
N GLY A 59 -12.83 -9.97 -12.85
CA GLY A 59 -13.60 -11.19 -12.61
C GLY A 59 -13.55 -11.59 -11.14
N GLU A 60 -13.36 -10.63 -10.24
CA GLU A 60 -13.18 -10.85 -8.81
C GLU A 60 -11.98 -11.74 -8.45
N ALA A 61 -11.03 -11.96 -9.36
CA ALA A 61 -9.77 -12.63 -9.05
C ALA A 61 -8.84 -11.64 -8.33
N TYR A 62 -8.93 -11.58 -7.00
CA TYR A 62 -8.32 -10.51 -6.21
C TYR A 62 -7.71 -10.97 -4.88
N THR A 63 -7.90 -12.22 -4.45
CA THR A 63 -7.46 -12.75 -3.14
C THR A 63 -5.95 -12.61 -2.92
N ALA A 64 -5.12 -12.75 -3.96
CA ALA A 64 -3.66 -12.61 -3.87
C ALA A 64 -3.14 -11.19 -4.12
N PHE A 65 -4.01 -10.23 -4.40
CA PHE A 65 -3.62 -8.84 -4.61
C PHE A 65 -4.18 -7.91 -3.51
N ALA A 66 -5.50 -7.87 -3.37
CA ALA A 66 -6.27 -7.33 -2.24
C ALA A 66 -5.74 -6.03 -1.58
N GLU A 67 -5.28 -5.06 -2.37
CA GLU A 67 -4.76 -3.79 -1.84
C GLU A 67 -5.88 -2.76 -1.62
N GLY A 68 -5.67 -1.85 -0.67
CA GLY A 68 -6.61 -0.76 -0.36
C GLY A 68 -7.68 -1.13 0.67
N ALA A 69 -8.54 -0.15 0.98
CA ALA A 69 -9.63 -0.32 1.93
C ALA A 69 -10.64 -1.35 1.41
N ALA A 70 -11.15 -1.16 0.19
CA ALA A 70 -12.05 -2.12 -0.44
C ALA A 70 -11.38 -3.47 -0.74
N GLY A 71 -10.05 -3.50 -0.93
CA GLY A 71 -9.29 -4.74 -1.07
C GLY A 71 -9.31 -5.61 0.19
N SER A 72 -9.39 -5.01 1.37
CA SER A 72 -9.46 -5.78 2.63
C SER A 72 -10.74 -6.61 2.78
N PHE A 73 -11.79 -6.30 2.01
CA PHE A 73 -12.99 -7.12 1.89
C PHE A 73 -12.74 -8.47 1.16
N TRP A 74 -11.66 -8.57 0.39
CA TRP A 74 -11.23 -9.80 -0.30
C TRP A 74 -10.18 -10.57 0.48
N ASN A 75 -9.18 -9.87 1.00
CA ASN A 75 -8.15 -10.46 1.86
C ASN A 75 -7.50 -9.38 2.74
N PRO A 76 -7.76 -9.37 4.06
CA PRO A 76 -7.21 -8.33 4.94
C PRO A 76 -5.67 -8.35 5.02
N ALA A 77 -4.99 -9.45 4.67
CA ALA A 77 -3.52 -9.48 4.62
C ALA A 77 -2.93 -8.52 3.56
N GLY A 78 -3.71 -8.18 2.53
CA GLY A 78 -3.32 -7.22 1.50
C GLY A 78 -3.12 -5.79 2.01
N LEU A 79 -3.67 -5.45 3.17
CA LEU A 79 -3.49 -4.14 3.82
C LEU A 79 -2.03 -3.84 4.16
N ASN A 80 -1.18 -4.86 4.33
CA ASN A 80 0.25 -4.63 4.55
C ASN A 80 0.93 -3.89 3.39
N TYR A 81 0.33 -3.87 2.20
CA TYR A 81 0.84 -3.20 1.00
C TYR A 81 0.30 -1.79 0.82
N GLN A 82 -0.58 -1.34 1.71
CA GLN A 82 -1.04 0.04 1.73
C GLN A 82 0.11 0.96 2.13
N LYS A 83 0.56 1.83 1.22
CA LYS A 83 1.69 2.75 1.47
C LYS A 83 1.25 4.15 1.88
N LEU A 84 0.11 4.58 1.36
CA LEU A 84 -0.43 5.90 1.56
C LEU A 84 -1.74 5.80 2.32
N PHE A 85 -2.10 6.88 3.00
CA PHE A 85 -3.48 6.97 3.45
C PHE A 85 -4.37 7.06 2.21
N ALA A 86 -5.49 6.35 2.18
CA ALA A 86 -6.40 6.37 1.06
C ALA A 86 -7.84 6.50 1.53
N LEU A 87 -8.61 7.29 0.79
CA LEU A 87 -10.06 7.28 0.81
C LEU A 87 -10.52 6.69 -0.53
N GLU A 88 -11.51 5.82 -0.49
CA GLU A 88 -12.11 5.18 -1.66
C GLU A 88 -13.63 5.29 -1.54
N ALA A 89 -14.29 5.71 -2.61
CA ALA A 89 -15.74 5.68 -2.71
C ALA A 89 -16.11 5.00 -4.02
N GLY A 90 -17.09 4.10 -3.97
CA GLY A 90 -17.55 3.32 -5.11
C GLY A 90 -19.07 3.26 -5.12
N ALA A 91 -19.64 3.19 -6.31
CA ALA A 91 -21.05 3.01 -6.54
C ALA A 91 -21.26 2.02 -7.68
N MET A 92 -22.31 1.22 -7.55
CA MET A 92 -22.84 0.32 -8.54
C MET A 92 -24.32 0.64 -8.73
N THR A 93 -24.72 0.72 -9.99
CA THR A 93 -26.13 0.66 -10.39
C THR A 93 -26.33 -0.71 -11.04
N GLY A 94 -27.16 -1.53 -10.40
CA GLY A 94 -27.53 -2.86 -10.87
C GLY A 94 -28.89 -2.85 -11.57
N TYR A 95 -29.48 -4.05 -11.67
CA TYR A 95 -30.82 -4.26 -12.23
C TYR A 95 -31.92 -3.78 -11.28
N ASP A 96 -33.07 -3.44 -11.84
CA ASP A 96 -34.32 -3.13 -11.11
C ASP A 96 -34.17 -2.09 -9.98
N GLY A 97 -33.33 -1.08 -10.20
CA GLY A 97 -33.11 -0.01 -9.21
C GLY A 97 -32.17 -0.39 -8.06
N THR A 98 -31.53 -1.55 -8.13
CA THR A 98 -30.54 -2.01 -7.16
C THR A 98 -29.34 -1.07 -7.15
N ASN A 99 -28.96 -0.62 -5.96
CA ASN A 99 -27.81 0.23 -5.74
C ASN A 99 -26.88 -0.39 -4.69
N PHE A 100 -25.58 -0.33 -4.95
CA PHE A 100 -24.57 -0.78 -4.00
C PHE A 100 -23.47 0.28 -3.88
N MET A 101 -23.27 0.79 -2.67
CA MET A 101 -22.35 1.88 -2.37
C MET A 101 -21.28 1.40 -1.40
N THR A 102 -20.04 1.80 -1.65
CA THR A 102 -18.88 1.42 -0.85
C THR A 102 -18.09 2.65 -0.49
N MET A 103 -17.78 2.83 0.79
CA MET A 103 -16.83 3.85 1.26
C MET A 103 -15.76 3.17 2.08
N GLY A 104 -14.51 3.43 1.73
CA GLY A 104 -13.34 2.81 2.33
C GLY A 104 -12.34 3.84 2.78
N PHE A 105 -11.75 3.60 3.94
CA PHE A 105 -10.65 4.36 4.50
C PHE A 105 -9.51 3.38 4.80
N ALA A 106 -8.28 3.68 4.39
CA ALA A 106 -7.12 2.89 4.75
C ALA A 106 -5.98 3.79 5.27
N LYS A 107 -5.42 3.41 6.42
CA LYS A 107 -4.35 4.13 7.09
C LYS A 107 -3.18 3.20 7.41
N PRO A 108 -2.01 3.40 6.78
CA PRO A 108 -0.81 2.67 7.12
C PRO A 108 -0.17 3.17 8.42
N PHE A 109 0.53 2.28 9.12
CA PHE A 109 1.30 2.59 10.33
C PHE A 109 2.81 2.58 10.05
N LYS A 110 3.56 3.39 10.82
CA LYS A 110 5.01 3.53 10.67
C LYS A 110 5.79 2.23 10.93
N ASN A 111 5.26 1.36 11.78
CA ASN A 111 5.91 0.10 12.17
C ASN A 111 5.55 -1.07 11.24
N GLY A 112 4.96 -0.77 10.08
CA GLY A 112 4.39 -1.76 9.16
C GLY A 112 2.92 -2.07 9.45
N GLY A 113 2.25 -2.57 8.42
CA GLY A 113 0.80 -2.84 8.43
C GLY A 113 -0.08 -1.61 8.25
N ALA A 114 -1.38 -1.85 8.11
CA ALA A 114 -2.40 -0.82 7.94
C ALA A 114 -3.74 -1.25 8.54
N LEU A 115 -4.51 -0.25 8.98
CA LEU A 115 -5.92 -0.39 9.35
C LEU A 115 -6.77 0.05 8.15
N ALA A 116 -7.86 -0.64 7.88
CA ALA A 116 -8.93 -0.18 7.03
C ALA A 116 -10.28 -0.20 7.73
N LEU A 117 -11.13 0.74 7.36
CA LEU A 117 -12.54 0.81 7.73
C LEU A 117 -13.34 0.86 6.44
N ASN A 118 -14.38 0.04 6.33
CA ASN A 118 -15.31 0.08 5.19
C ASN A 118 -16.74 0.23 5.69
N VAL A 119 -17.51 1.00 4.94
CA VAL A 119 -18.97 1.14 5.06
C VAL A 119 -19.55 0.76 3.71
N ILE A 120 -20.41 -0.25 3.69
CA ILE A 120 -21.05 -0.75 2.50
C ILE A 120 -22.57 -0.67 2.70
N GLN A 121 -23.26 -0.14 1.71
CA GLN A 121 -24.72 -0.06 1.69
C GLN A 121 -25.24 -0.79 0.46
N TYR A 122 -26.26 -1.59 0.65
CA TYR A 122 -26.99 -2.25 -0.41
C TYR A 122 -28.46 -1.88 -0.31
N ASP A 123 -29.05 -1.49 -1.43
CA ASP A 123 -30.47 -1.22 -1.57
C ASP A 123 -30.98 -2.01 -2.78
N ALA A 124 -31.86 -2.98 -2.55
CA ALA A 124 -32.44 -3.82 -3.59
C ALA A 124 -33.59 -3.13 -4.34
N GLY A 125 -33.84 -1.84 -4.09
CA GLY A 125 -34.94 -1.09 -4.66
C GLY A 125 -36.23 -1.24 -3.87
N SER A 126 -37.35 -0.99 -4.54
CA SER A 126 -38.67 -0.98 -3.94
C SER A 126 -39.61 -1.97 -4.63
N MET A 127 -40.48 -2.58 -3.84
CA MET A 127 -41.55 -3.46 -4.31
C MET A 127 -42.91 -2.94 -3.84
N GLU A 128 -43.95 -3.26 -4.60
CA GLU A 128 -45.33 -3.02 -4.19
C GLU A 128 -45.88 -4.22 -3.44
N VAL A 129 -46.33 -3.99 -2.21
CA VAL A 129 -47.04 -4.97 -1.39
C VAL A 129 -48.53 -4.72 -1.57
N ILE A 130 -49.21 -5.66 -2.22
CA ILE A 130 -50.66 -5.63 -2.44
C ILE A 130 -51.30 -6.53 -1.38
N THR A 131 -52.08 -5.93 -0.48
CA THR A 131 -52.88 -6.66 0.50
C THR A 131 -54.24 -6.96 -0.12
N LEU A 132 -54.58 -8.25 -0.21
CA LEU A 132 -55.87 -8.72 -0.72
C LEU A 132 -56.79 -9.13 0.43
N ASP A 133 -58.09 -8.91 0.27
CA ASP A 133 -59.10 -9.47 1.14
C ASP A 133 -59.17 -10.99 0.93
N PRO A 134 -58.92 -11.81 1.98
CA PRO A 134 -58.95 -13.27 1.85
C PRO A 134 -60.30 -13.82 1.38
N SER A 135 -61.39 -13.10 1.61
CA SER A 135 -62.76 -13.55 1.33
C SER A 135 -63.27 -13.13 -0.05
N THR A 136 -62.85 -11.95 -0.54
CA THR A 136 -63.34 -11.39 -1.81
C THR A 136 -62.28 -11.35 -2.91
N GLY A 137 -61.00 -11.54 -2.57
CA GLY A 137 -59.87 -11.37 -3.48
C GLY A 137 -59.66 -9.94 -3.96
N GLN A 138 -60.40 -8.97 -3.41
CA GLN A 138 -60.26 -7.56 -3.78
C GLN A 138 -59.03 -6.93 -3.11
N VAL A 139 -58.42 -5.96 -3.78
CA VAL A 139 -57.30 -5.18 -3.23
C VAL A 139 -57.80 -4.31 -2.09
N ILE A 140 -57.30 -4.55 -0.88
CA ILE A 140 -57.55 -3.72 0.30
C ILE A 140 -56.62 -2.51 0.29
N ASN A 141 -55.33 -2.75 0.04
CA ASN A 141 -54.31 -1.72 0.13
C ASN A 141 -53.13 -2.06 -0.78
N THR A 142 -52.46 -1.04 -1.32
CA THR A 142 -51.19 -1.18 -2.03
C THR A 142 -50.19 -0.25 -1.37
N LYS A 143 -49.07 -0.80 -0.90
CA LYS A 143 -48.01 -0.05 -0.24
C LYS A 143 -46.68 -0.34 -0.92
N THR A 144 -46.00 0.70 -1.40
CA THR A 144 -44.61 0.58 -1.84
C THR A 144 -43.69 0.55 -0.63
N VAL A 145 -42.87 -0.48 -0.52
CA VAL A 145 -41.86 -0.66 0.54
C VAL A 145 -40.50 -0.93 -0.09
N SER A 146 -39.43 -0.66 0.63
CA SER A 146 -38.09 -1.08 0.20
C SER A 146 -37.96 -2.59 0.33
N SER A 147 -37.52 -3.25 -0.75
CA SER A 147 -37.40 -4.71 -0.78
C SER A 147 -36.36 -5.20 0.24
N GLN A 148 -35.16 -4.61 0.20
CA GLN A 148 -34.09 -4.91 1.13
C GLN A 148 -33.13 -3.72 1.24
N LYS A 149 -32.74 -3.40 2.48
CA LYS A 149 -31.69 -2.44 2.79
C LYS A 149 -30.70 -3.03 3.77
N ASP A 150 -29.44 -3.05 3.36
CA ASP A 150 -28.35 -3.53 4.20
C ASP A 150 -27.33 -2.44 4.47
N LEU A 151 -26.77 -2.48 5.68
CA LEU A 151 -25.61 -1.72 6.09
C LEU A 151 -24.57 -2.69 6.64
N LEU A 152 -23.41 -2.74 5.99
CA LEU A 152 -22.25 -3.48 6.45
C LEU A 152 -21.16 -2.52 6.88
N LEU A 153 -20.71 -2.70 8.12
CA LEU A 153 -19.54 -2.01 8.67
C LEU A 153 -18.41 -3.03 8.81
N GLN A 154 -17.22 -2.66 8.39
CA GLN A 154 -16.03 -3.51 8.52
C GLN A 154 -14.87 -2.72 9.10
N ALA A 155 -14.14 -3.36 10.02
CA ALA A 155 -12.81 -2.94 10.44
C ALA A 155 -11.82 -4.07 10.14
N ALA A 156 -10.71 -3.74 9.48
CA ALA A 156 -9.70 -4.70 9.07
C ALA A 156 -8.30 -4.21 9.42
N TYR A 157 -7.42 -5.13 9.80
CA TYR A 157 -6.02 -4.84 10.06
C TYR A 157 -5.16 -5.91 9.40
N GLY A 158 -4.14 -5.48 8.65
CA GLY A 158 -3.18 -6.38 8.04
C GLY A 158 -1.75 -5.92 8.30
N ARG A 159 -0.85 -6.86 8.52
CA ARG A 159 0.57 -6.60 8.76
C ARG A 159 1.44 -7.77 8.31
N LYS A 160 2.72 -7.47 8.11
CA LYS A 160 3.74 -8.49 7.99
C LYS A 160 4.04 -9.14 9.34
N LEU A 161 4.06 -10.47 9.36
CA LEU A 161 4.55 -11.31 10.44
C LEU A 161 5.59 -12.30 9.87
N TRP A 162 6.86 -12.06 10.19
CA TRP A 162 7.99 -12.82 9.66
C TRP A 162 8.08 -12.81 8.13
N LYS A 163 7.76 -13.93 7.46
CA LYS A 163 7.77 -14.08 6.00
C LYS A 163 6.37 -13.99 5.39
N PHE A 164 5.33 -13.99 6.21
CA PHE A 164 3.93 -13.99 5.79
C PHE A 164 3.30 -12.63 6.07
N ASP A 165 2.38 -12.21 5.23
CA ASP A 165 1.45 -11.15 5.57
C ASP A 165 0.21 -11.81 6.14
N ILE A 166 -0.27 -11.30 7.26
CA ILE A 166 -1.48 -11.78 7.93
C ILE A 166 -2.46 -10.62 8.02
N GLY A 167 -3.75 -10.94 8.02
CA GLY A 167 -4.79 -9.96 8.26
C GLY A 167 -6.01 -10.55 8.93
N LEU A 168 -6.71 -9.69 9.64
CA LEU A 168 -7.95 -9.98 10.35
C LEU A 168 -8.96 -8.90 9.98
N ALA A 169 -10.22 -9.28 9.80
CA ALA A 169 -11.31 -8.32 9.70
C ALA A 169 -12.49 -8.74 10.58
N LEU A 170 -13.23 -7.76 11.06
CA LEU A 170 -14.51 -7.92 11.75
C LEU A 170 -15.57 -7.15 10.96
N LYS A 171 -16.73 -7.76 10.74
CA LYS A 171 -17.87 -7.17 10.03
C LYS A 171 -19.13 -7.25 10.89
N SER A 172 -19.95 -6.21 10.80
CA SER A 172 -21.31 -6.16 11.33
C SER A 172 -22.24 -5.88 10.16
N LEU A 173 -23.12 -6.81 9.84
CA LEU A 173 -24.11 -6.68 8.78
C LEU A 173 -25.48 -6.52 9.43
N GLN A 174 -26.13 -5.39 9.15
CA GLN A 174 -27.53 -5.16 9.47
C GLN A 174 -28.33 -5.23 8.17
N SER A 175 -29.43 -5.98 8.17
CA SER A 175 -30.34 -6.07 7.04
C SER A 175 -31.76 -5.77 7.47
N THR A 176 -32.51 -5.04 6.64
CA THR A 176 -33.94 -4.79 6.80
C THR A 176 -34.66 -5.23 5.54
N LEU A 177 -35.61 -6.16 5.68
CA LEU A 177 -36.48 -6.64 4.60
C LEU A 177 -37.86 -6.00 4.69
N ALA A 178 -38.42 -5.58 3.55
CA ALA A 178 -39.76 -5.00 3.43
C ALA A 178 -40.05 -3.82 4.40
N ASP A 179 -39.01 -3.04 4.76
CA ASP A 179 -39.03 -1.99 5.80
C ASP A 179 -39.42 -2.43 7.23
N GLU A 180 -39.62 -3.74 7.47
CA GLU A 180 -40.22 -4.25 8.70
C GLU A 180 -39.26 -5.20 9.44
N TYR A 181 -38.73 -6.21 8.75
CA TYR A 181 -38.00 -7.30 9.39
C TYR A 181 -36.51 -7.00 9.44
N LYS A 182 -35.99 -6.83 10.65
CA LYS A 182 -34.58 -6.48 10.88
C LYS A 182 -33.81 -7.69 11.41
N ALA A 183 -32.66 -7.94 10.81
CA ALA A 183 -31.68 -8.91 11.28
C ALA A 183 -30.31 -8.25 11.40
N THR A 184 -29.48 -8.75 12.31
CA THR A 184 -28.10 -8.29 12.48
C THR A 184 -27.21 -9.48 12.78
N THR A 185 -26.08 -9.54 12.08
CA THR A 185 -25.09 -10.59 12.28
C THR A 185 -23.68 -10.00 12.33
N VAL A 186 -22.77 -10.74 12.95
CA VAL A 186 -21.36 -10.38 13.08
C VAL A 186 -20.53 -11.55 12.55
N CYS A 187 -19.53 -11.24 11.73
CA CYS A 187 -18.63 -12.24 11.17
C CYS A 187 -17.20 -11.70 11.06
N GLY A 188 -16.26 -12.61 10.87
CA GLY A 188 -14.83 -12.29 10.75
C GLY A 188 -14.20 -12.85 9.49
N ASP A 189 -13.12 -12.21 9.07
CA ASP A 189 -12.26 -12.71 7.99
C ASP A 189 -10.85 -12.94 8.48
N LEU A 190 -10.22 -13.99 7.96
CA LEU A 190 -8.81 -14.30 8.14
C LEU A 190 -8.11 -14.27 6.78
N GLY A 191 -6.98 -13.57 6.74
CA GLY A 191 -6.19 -13.40 5.53
C GLY A 191 -4.75 -13.85 5.75
N LEU A 192 -4.20 -14.56 4.77
CA LEU A 192 -2.77 -14.84 4.65
C LEU A 192 -2.31 -14.51 3.24
N MET A 193 -1.14 -13.91 3.12
CA MET A 193 -0.53 -13.64 1.82
C MET A 193 0.98 -13.81 1.87
N LEU A 194 1.52 -14.30 0.77
CA LEU A 194 2.95 -14.48 0.54
C LEU A 194 3.30 -13.69 -0.71
N ARG A 195 3.98 -12.55 -0.56
CA ARG A 195 4.47 -11.78 -1.70
C ARG A 195 5.99 -11.85 -1.81
N SER A 196 6.46 -12.04 -3.04
CA SER A 196 7.89 -12.03 -3.34
C SER A 196 8.51 -10.67 -3.03
N LYS A 197 9.81 -10.65 -2.68
CA LYS A 197 10.56 -9.42 -2.37
C LYS A 197 10.47 -8.37 -3.48
N ASN A 198 10.43 -8.80 -4.73
CA ASN A 198 10.29 -7.93 -5.91
C ASN A 198 8.84 -7.50 -6.22
N GLN A 199 7.86 -7.88 -5.39
CA GLN A 199 6.45 -7.52 -5.55
C GLN A 199 5.80 -8.01 -6.86
N ARG A 200 6.44 -8.91 -7.60
CA ARG A 200 5.94 -9.41 -8.90
C ARG A 200 5.04 -10.62 -8.80
N ARG A 201 5.07 -11.34 -7.67
CA ARG A 201 4.29 -12.56 -7.48
C ARG A 201 3.74 -12.59 -6.08
N SER A 202 2.49 -13.00 -5.95
CA SER A 202 1.93 -13.38 -4.65
C SER A 202 1.04 -14.61 -4.75
N PHE A 203 0.98 -15.31 -3.62
CA PHE A 203 -0.03 -16.29 -3.32
C PHE A 203 -0.85 -15.79 -2.14
N GLY A 204 -2.16 -15.91 -2.20
CA GLY A 204 -3.09 -15.46 -1.17
C GLY A 204 -4.02 -16.58 -0.73
N LEU A 205 -4.32 -16.61 0.55
CA LEU A 205 -5.38 -17.42 1.15
C LEU A 205 -6.27 -16.50 1.97
N ALA A 206 -7.58 -16.67 1.85
CA ALA A 206 -8.52 -15.94 2.68
C ALA A 206 -9.70 -16.83 3.05
N VAL A 207 -10.16 -16.74 4.29
CA VAL A 207 -11.43 -17.29 4.73
C VAL A 207 -12.27 -16.11 5.18
N ARG A 208 -13.42 -15.92 4.54
CA ARG A 208 -14.29 -14.75 4.74
C ARG A 208 -15.62 -15.18 5.32
N ASN A 209 -16.22 -14.27 6.09
CA ASN A 209 -17.54 -14.39 6.67
C ASN A 209 -17.66 -15.57 7.64
N ILE A 210 -16.60 -15.85 8.41
CA ILE A 210 -16.64 -16.83 9.50
C ILE A 210 -17.51 -16.23 10.61
N GLY A 211 -18.69 -16.78 10.87
CA GLY A 211 -19.54 -16.22 11.90
C GLY A 211 -20.99 -16.65 11.82
N GLY A 212 -21.85 -15.81 12.40
CA GLY A 212 -23.23 -16.13 12.73
C GLY A 212 -24.18 -16.23 11.54
N GLU A 213 -25.46 -16.36 11.86
CA GLU A 213 -26.58 -16.48 10.92
C GLU A 213 -27.37 -15.17 10.91
N MET A 214 -28.22 -14.99 9.91
CA MET A 214 -29.18 -13.91 9.82
C MET A 214 -30.55 -14.42 10.24
N THR A 215 -30.99 -14.07 11.45
CA THR A 215 -32.30 -14.48 11.96
C THR A 215 -33.34 -13.38 11.72
N TYR A 216 -34.34 -13.66 10.90
CA TYR A 216 -35.52 -12.81 10.72
C TYR A 216 -36.70 -13.42 11.47
N ILE A 217 -37.22 -12.71 12.47
CA ILE A 217 -38.32 -13.15 13.34
C ILE A 217 -37.93 -14.42 14.13
N SER A 218 -37.99 -15.59 13.50
CA SER A 218 -37.64 -16.91 14.06
C SER A 218 -36.91 -17.82 13.07
N GLU A 219 -36.80 -17.45 11.79
CA GLU A 219 -36.09 -18.22 10.77
C GLU A 219 -34.65 -17.71 10.63
N SER A 220 -33.68 -18.62 10.58
CA SER A 220 -32.26 -18.31 10.51
C SER A 220 -31.65 -18.78 9.19
N ASP A 221 -31.05 -17.86 8.45
CA ASP A 221 -30.29 -18.16 7.24
C ASP A 221 -28.78 -18.06 7.51
N PRO A 222 -27.96 -19.06 7.14
CA PRO A 222 -26.51 -18.95 7.27
C PRO A 222 -25.97 -17.87 6.34
N ILE A 223 -24.90 -17.18 6.76
CA ILE A 223 -24.18 -16.24 5.88
C ILE A 223 -23.21 -16.99 4.95
N PRO A 224 -22.93 -16.48 3.74
CA PRO A 224 -22.10 -17.16 2.75
C PRO A 224 -20.64 -17.17 3.18
N MET A 225 -20.15 -18.33 3.64
CA MET A 225 -18.75 -18.48 4.01
C MET A 225 -17.93 -18.75 2.74
N THR A 226 -16.95 -17.88 2.46
CA THR A 226 -16.07 -18.06 1.29
C THR A 226 -14.66 -18.42 1.71
N VAL A 227 -14.14 -19.52 1.16
CA VAL A 227 -12.69 -19.84 1.18
C VAL A 227 -12.10 -19.50 -0.19
N GLY A 228 -11.10 -18.62 -0.22
CA GLY A 228 -10.43 -18.18 -1.44
C GLY A 228 -8.94 -18.51 -1.44
N MET A 229 -8.45 -19.00 -2.58
CA MET A 229 -7.03 -19.18 -2.86
C MET A 229 -6.68 -18.42 -4.14
N GLY A 230 -5.67 -17.58 -4.09
CA GLY A 230 -5.31 -16.70 -5.20
C GLY A 230 -3.85 -16.80 -5.62
N LEU A 231 -3.61 -16.56 -6.90
CA LEU A 231 -2.30 -16.32 -7.49
C LEU A 231 -2.30 -14.98 -8.22
N PHE A 232 -1.24 -14.23 -8.01
CA PHE A 232 -0.97 -12.98 -8.70
C PHE A 232 0.40 -13.04 -9.34
N TRP A 233 0.51 -12.62 -10.60
CA TRP A 233 1.78 -12.53 -11.29
C TRP A 233 1.84 -11.32 -12.23
N ARG A 234 2.73 -10.38 -11.90
CA ARG A 234 3.24 -9.35 -12.80
C ARG A 234 4.40 -9.90 -13.61
N TRP A 235 4.10 -10.29 -14.85
CA TRP A 235 5.06 -10.92 -15.76
C TRP A 235 5.73 -9.90 -16.70
N MET A 236 5.16 -8.70 -16.86
CA MET A 236 5.83 -7.58 -17.52
C MET A 236 5.85 -6.35 -16.62
N GLU A 237 7.03 -5.75 -16.50
CA GLU A 237 7.24 -4.47 -15.83
C GLU A 237 8.33 -3.69 -16.57
N LYS A 238 7.92 -2.66 -17.28
CA LYS A 238 8.75 -1.70 -18.01
C LYS A 238 8.34 -0.29 -17.57
N GLU A 239 9.18 0.71 -17.83
CA GLU A 239 8.97 2.11 -17.39
C GLU A 239 7.53 2.64 -17.56
N LYS A 240 6.86 2.28 -18.66
CA LYS A 240 5.51 2.76 -19.00
C LYS A 240 4.50 1.64 -19.24
N LEU A 241 4.88 0.38 -19.08
CA LEU A 241 4.03 -0.74 -19.45
C LEU A 241 4.17 -1.86 -18.43
N ASN A 242 3.06 -2.18 -17.78
CA ASN A 242 2.95 -3.32 -16.88
C ASN A 242 1.86 -4.26 -17.38
N ALA A 243 2.10 -5.56 -17.25
CA ALA A 243 1.10 -6.57 -17.52
C ALA A 243 1.12 -7.61 -16.42
N GLN A 244 -0.07 -7.95 -15.94
CA GLN A 244 -0.25 -8.79 -14.77
C GLN A 244 -1.53 -9.61 -14.86
N THR A 245 -1.49 -10.76 -14.23
CA THR A 245 -2.50 -11.80 -14.29
C THR A 245 -2.89 -12.22 -12.87
N PHE A 246 -4.18 -12.53 -12.71
CA PHE A 246 -4.82 -12.90 -11.47
C PHE A 246 -5.61 -14.18 -11.70
N LEU A 247 -5.53 -15.11 -10.75
CA LEU A 247 -6.27 -16.36 -10.78
C LEU A 247 -6.71 -16.68 -9.36
N ASP A 248 -8.01 -16.87 -9.15
CA ASP A 248 -8.57 -17.27 -7.87
C ASP A 248 -9.38 -18.56 -8.02
N LEU A 249 -9.24 -19.46 -7.05
CA LEU A 249 -10.15 -20.56 -6.78
C LEU A 249 -10.92 -20.19 -5.52
N LYS A 250 -12.25 -20.16 -5.60
CA LYS A 250 -13.14 -19.81 -4.49
C LYS A 250 -14.09 -20.96 -4.23
N GLN A 251 -14.25 -21.34 -2.99
CA GLN A 251 -15.35 -22.16 -2.52
C GLN A 251 -16.31 -21.24 -1.77
N ASN A 252 -17.53 -21.09 -2.26
CA ASN A 252 -18.60 -20.38 -1.57
C ASN A 252 -19.70 -21.39 -1.26
N ASP A 253 -19.85 -21.73 0.01
CA ASP A 253 -20.68 -22.85 0.46
C ASP A 253 -20.39 -24.13 -0.35
N ASN A 254 -21.29 -24.55 -1.24
CA ASN A 254 -21.15 -25.75 -2.07
C ASN A 254 -20.66 -25.47 -3.50
N GLU A 255 -20.47 -24.21 -3.88
CA GLU A 255 -20.06 -23.83 -5.23
C GLU A 255 -18.55 -23.55 -5.31
N THR A 256 -17.87 -24.29 -6.18
CA THR A 256 -16.48 -23.99 -6.55
C THR A 256 -16.45 -23.09 -7.78
N ARG A 257 -15.81 -21.93 -7.66
CA ARG A 257 -15.65 -20.93 -8.72
C ARG A 257 -14.17 -20.72 -9.03
N ILE A 258 -13.84 -20.74 -10.33
CA ILE A 258 -12.53 -20.35 -10.85
C ILE A 258 -12.67 -18.99 -11.53
N ASN A 259 -11.90 -18.02 -11.07
CA ASN A 259 -11.95 -16.65 -11.54
C ASN A 259 -10.60 -16.26 -12.11
N PHE A 260 -10.61 -15.48 -13.18
CA PHE A 260 -9.42 -15.05 -13.87
C PHE A 260 -9.50 -13.58 -14.24
N GLY A 261 -8.37 -12.87 -14.12
CA GLY A 261 -8.26 -11.47 -14.47
C GLY A 261 -6.92 -11.14 -15.12
N ASN A 262 -6.92 -10.19 -16.03
CA ASN A 262 -5.70 -9.53 -16.51
C ASN A 262 -5.83 -8.03 -16.41
N GLU A 263 -4.72 -7.38 -16.06
CA GLU A 263 -4.58 -5.93 -16.08
C GLU A 263 -3.39 -5.55 -16.96
N PHE A 264 -3.63 -4.68 -17.93
CA PHE A 264 -2.62 -4.04 -18.76
C PHE A 264 -2.57 -2.56 -18.40
N VAL A 265 -1.46 -2.11 -17.84
CA VAL A 265 -1.27 -0.72 -17.44
C VAL A 265 -0.30 -0.05 -18.40
N TRP A 266 -0.76 0.96 -19.13
CA TRP A 266 0.07 1.82 -19.95
C TRP A 266 0.14 3.23 -19.35
N ARG A 267 1.31 3.58 -18.83
CA ARG A 267 1.54 4.77 -18.00
C ARG A 267 0.58 4.78 -16.80
N ASP A 268 -0.43 5.64 -16.86
CA ASP A 268 -1.42 5.85 -15.83
C ASP A 268 -2.80 5.26 -16.18
N LEU A 269 -2.94 4.65 -17.36
CA LEU A 269 -4.17 4.03 -17.82
C LEU A 269 -4.09 2.51 -17.63
N ALA A 270 -5.19 1.90 -17.18
CA ALA A 270 -5.32 0.47 -16.99
C ALA A 270 -6.52 -0.06 -17.78
N LEU A 271 -6.30 -1.14 -18.53
CA LEU A 271 -7.36 -1.93 -19.15
C LEU A 271 -7.41 -3.29 -18.46
N ARG A 272 -8.62 -3.74 -18.16
CA ARG A 272 -8.87 -4.96 -17.39
C ARG A 272 -9.88 -5.83 -18.11
N LEU A 273 -9.60 -7.13 -18.07
CA LEU A 273 -10.50 -8.16 -18.54
C LEU A 273 -10.60 -9.23 -17.46
N GLY A 274 -11.83 -9.58 -17.10
CA GLY A 274 -12.19 -10.55 -16.09
C GLY A 274 -13.08 -11.65 -16.64
N TYR A 275 -12.93 -12.85 -16.12
CA TYR A 275 -13.76 -14.00 -16.42
C TYR A 275 -14.09 -14.77 -15.13
N GLN A 276 -15.35 -15.15 -14.97
CA GLN A 276 -15.87 -15.88 -13.81
C GLN A 276 -16.59 -17.14 -14.27
N THR A 277 -16.28 -18.26 -13.62
CA THR A 277 -16.99 -19.52 -13.84
C THR A 277 -18.02 -19.74 -12.72
N GLY A 278 -19.01 -20.59 -12.98
CA GLY A 278 -20.04 -20.95 -12.00
C GLY A 278 -21.17 -19.92 -11.84
N TYR A 279 -21.24 -18.90 -12.69
CA TYR A 279 -22.38 -17.98 -12.75
C TYR A 279 -23.20 -18.26 -14.00
N GLU A 280 -24.51 -18.44 -13.84
CA GLU A 280 -25.43 -18.68 -14.96
C GLU A 280 -25.64 -17.43 -15.83
N ILE A 281 -25.55 -16.25 -15.21
CA ILE A 281 -25.95 -14.96 -15.82
C ILE A 281 -24.80 -13.97 -16.02
N LYS A 282 -23.61 -14.24 -15.47
CA LYS A 282 -22.47 -13.30 -15.40
C LYS A 282 -21.15 -14.01 -15.69
N ALA A 283 -20.57 -13.82 -16.87
CA ALA A 283 -19.33 -14.53 -17.22
C ALA A 283 -18.11 -13.63 -17.44
N VAL A 284 -18.29 -12.44 -18.04
CA VAL A 284 -17.18 -11.58 -18.48
C VAL A 284 -17.31 -10.20 -17.84
N SER A 285 -16.19 -9.61 -17.46
CA SER A 285 -16.13 -8.22 -16.98
C SER A 285 -15.04 -7.45 -17.73
N VAL A 286 -15.32 -6.19 -18.05
CA VAL A 286 -14.35 -5.28 -18.66
C VAL A 286 -14.17 -4.09 -17.73
N GLY A 287 -12.95 -3.60 -17.56
CA GLY A 287 -12.70 -2.41 -16.75
C GLY A 287 -11.68 -1.46 -17.34
N PHE A 288 -11.85 -0.21 -16.93
CA PHE A 288 -10.95 0.89 -17.20
C PHE A 288 -10.49 1.48 -15.87
N GLY A 289 -9.21 1.78 -15.76
CA GLY A 289 -8.63 2.48 -14.62
C GLY A 289 -7.77 3.64 -15.09
N MET A 290 -7.73 4.72 -14.32
CA MET A 290 -6.90 5.87 -14.61
C MET A 290 -6.34 6.46 -13.33
N LYS A 291 -5.05 6.75 -13.32
CA LYS A 291 -4.35 7.42 -12.22
C LYS A 291 -3.99 8.86 -12.61
N LEU A 292 -4.52 9.84 -11.88
CA LEU A 292 -4.22 11.25 -12.10
C LEU A 292 -3.59 11.82 -10.83
N GLY A 293 -2.26 11.68 -10.73
CA GLY A 293 -1.51 12.08 -9.55
C GLY A 293 -1.94 11.31 -8.30
N LYS A 294 -2.73 11.96 -7.44
CA LYS A 294 -3.28 11.38 -6.19
C LYS A 294 -4.65 10.74 -6.36
N PHE A 295 -5.34 11.03 -7.46
CA PHE A 295 -6.65 10.47 -7.74
C PHE A 295 -6.52 9.18 -8.54
N LYS A 296 -7.39 8.22 -8.27
CA LYS A 296 -7.58 7.03 -9.10
C LYS A 296 -9.06 6.92 -9.42
N PHE A 297 -9.36 6.73 -10.69
CA PHE A 297 -10.70 6.46 -11.17
C PHE A 297 -10.73 5.04 -11.71
N ASP A 298 -11.71 4.25 -11.29
CA ASP A 298 -11.94 2.91 -11.83
C ASP A 298 -13.38 2.78 -12.28
N SER A 299 -13.60 2.09 -13.40
CA SER A 299 -14.90 1.72 -13.92
C SER A 299 -14.90 0.26 -14.31
N SER A 300 -16.03 -0.41 -14.08
CA SER A 300 -16.26 -1.79 -14.49
C SER A 300 -17.62 -1.90 -15.17
N TYR A 301 -17.65 -2.65 -16.26
CA TYR A 301 -18.87 -3.03 -16.96
C TYR A 301 -18.95 -4.55 -16.99
N THR A 302 -20.13 -5.09 -16.75
CA THR A 302 -20.36 -6.54 -16.72
C THR A 302 -21.69 -6.84 -17.39
N PRO A 303 -21.66 -7.37 -18.63
CA PRO A 303 -22.87 -7.74 -19.33
C PRO A 303 -23.56 -8.91 -18.62
N MET A 304 -24.89 -8.88 -18.60
CA MET A 304 -25.72 -9.93 -18.03
C MET A 304 -26.61 -10.56 -19.11
N SER A 305 -26.85 -11.87 -19.03
CA SER A 305 -27.63 -12.58 -20.06
C SER A 305 -29.15 -12.41 -19.90
N ALA A 306 -29.65 -12.28 -18.66
CA ALA A 306 -31.07 -12.26 -18.33
C ALA A 306 -31.54 -10.95 -17.69
N PHE A 307 -30.62 -10.06 -17.29
CA PHE A 307 -30.90 -8.81 -16.58
C PHE A 307 -30.18 -7.65 -17.25
N SER A 308 -30.47 -6.42 -16.82
CA SER A 308 -29.71 -5.26 -17.27
C SER A 308 -28.24 -5.36 -16.82
N ASP A 309 -27.34 -4.90 -17.67
CA ASP A 309 -25.92 -4.91 -17.40
C ASP A 309 -25.54 -4.12 -16.15
N ILE A 310 -24.47 -4.55 -15.48
CA ILE A 310 -24.00 -3.89 -14.27
C ILE A 310 -22.88 -2.90 -14.62
N MET A 311 -23.05 -1.66 -14.16
CA MET A 311 -22.02 -0.62 -14.21
C MET A 311 -21.55 -0.25 -12.81
N ARG A 312 -20.24 -0.16 -12.64
CA ARG A 312 -19.59 0.24 -11.39
C ARG A 312 -18.59 1.35 -11.64
N PHE A 313 -18.49 2.28 -10.70
CA PHE A 313 -17.55 3.39 -10.71
C PHE A 313 -16.95 3.59 -9.34
N SER A 314 -15.66 3.93 -9.26
CA SER A 314 -15.03 4.37 -8.02
C SER A 314 -14.05 5.50 -8.23
N LEU A 315 -13.91 6.29 -7.17
CA LEU A 315 -12.91 7.34 -7.03
C LEU A 315 -12.13 7.06 -5.76
N SER A 316 -10.80 7.00 -5.88
CA SER A 316 -9.89 6.94 -4.74
C SER A 316 -9.00 8.16 -4.68
N TYR A 317 -8.68 8.61 -3.48
CA TYR A 317 -7.76 9.71 -3.22
C TYR A 317 -6.65 9.27 -2.25
N ASP A 318 -5.43 9.20 -2.77
CA ASP A 318 -4.24 8.88 -1.99
C ASP A 318 -3.67 10.15 -1.32
N ILE A 319 -3.74 10.19 0.01
CA ILE A 319 -3.16 11.24 0.83
C ILE A 319 -1.75 10.85 1.22
N MET A 320 -0.78 11.56 0.64
CA MET A 320 0.55 11.63 1.21
C MET A 320 0.53 12.53 2.44
N PHE A 321 0.47 11.93 3.62
CA PHE A 321 0.94 12.65 4.79
C PHE A 321 2.45 12.80 4.62
N LYS A 322 2.89 14.01 4.24
CA LYS A 322 4.22 14.46 4.66
C LYS A 322 4.17 14.29 6.17
N SER A 323 4.87 13.29 6.71
CA SER A 323 5.03 13.26 8.15
C SER A 323 5.62 14.62 8.46
N LYS A 324 4.91 15.46 9.23
CA LYS A 324 5.61 16.45 10.01
C LYS A 324 6.67 15.61 10.71
N GLU A 325 7.93 15.77 10.28
CA GLU A 325 9.04 15.45 11.15
C GLU A 325 8.60 16.02 12.49
N LYS A 326 8.52 15.16 13.51
CA LYS A 326 8.53 15.73 14.85
C LYS A 326 9.82 16.54 14.85
N GLN A 327 9.66 17.85 14.67
CA GLN A 327 10.65 18.82 15.07
C GLN A 327 10.87 18.42 16.51
N TYR A 328 11.94 17.67 16.75
CA TYR A 328 12.44 17.49 18.09
C TYR A 328 12.65 18.94 18.49
N ALA A 329 11.82 19.44 19.42
CA ALA A 329 12.14 20.67 20.10
C ALA A 329 13.63 20.52 20.48
N PRO A 330 14.50 21.46 20.11
CA PRO A 330 15.89 21.41 20.52
C PRO A 330 15.89 21.04 21.99
N SER A 331 16.53 19.93 22.36
CA SER A 331 16.75 19.64 23.77
C SER A 331 17.30 20.92 24.38
N GLU A 332 16.69 21.39 25.46
CA GLU A 332 16.94 22.68 26.14
C GLU A 332 18.38 22.83 26.70
N THR A 333 19.36 22.14 26.13
CA THR A 333 20.79 22.27 26.42
C THR A 333 21.57 22.91 25.26
N ALA A 334 20.92 23.36 24.18
CA ALA A 334 21.56 24.16 23.14
C ALA A 334 21.63 25.65 23.56
N GLN A 335 22.51 25.98 24.51
CA GLN A 335 22.80 27.38 24.83
C GLN A 335 23.64 28.00 23.70
N LYS A 336 23.04 29.03 23.08
CA LYS A 336 23.60 30.25 22.46
C LYS A 336 24.99 30.16 21.81
N ILE A 337 25.00 30.30 20.48
CA ILE A 337 26.20 30.68 19.72
C ILE A 337 25.92 32.04 19.08
N LYS A 338 26.75 33.03 19.43
CA LYS A 338 27.02 34.23 18.63
C LYS A 338 28.29 33.97 17.82
N SER A 339 28.32 34.35 16.56
CA SER A 339 29.57 34.74 15.88
C SER A 339 29.34 36.06 15.14
N LYS A 340 30.28 36.98 15.38
CA LYS A 340 30.47 38.24 14.66
C LYS A 340 30.97 37.96 13.24
N ASP A 341 30.70 38.92 12.36
CA ASP A 341 31.18 39.10 10.98
C ASP A 341 30.66 38.15 9.89
N GLY A 342 30.07 38.77 8.86
CA GLY A 342 29.49 38.16 7.66
C GLY A 342 30.51 37.59 6.68
N GLY A 343 31.37 36.67 7.15
CA GLY A 343 32.21 35.81 6.34
C GLY A 343 31.65 34.38 6.31
N LYS A 344 31.76 33.68 5.18
CA LYS A 344 31.39 32.25 5.08
C LYS A 344 32.17 31.44 6.12
N ILE A 345 31.49 30.57 6.87
CA ILE A 345 32.12 29.76 7.92
C ILE A 345 32.93 28.64 7.27
N ASN A 346 34.25 28.60 7.53
CA ASN A 346 35.11 27.49 7.11
C ASN A 346 34.83 26.26 7.98
N ILE A 347 34.44 25.14 7.36
CA ILE A 347 34.07 23.91 8.04
C ILE A 347 34.78 22.70 7.43
N ALA A 348 35.25 21.79 8.28
CA ALA A 348 35.78 20.48 7.88
C ALA A 348 34.84 19.35 8.33
N VAL A 349 34.75 18.29 7.54
CA VAL A 349 34.00 17.07 7.89
C VAL A 349 35.00 15.93 8.06
N SER A 350 35.17 15.46 9.30
CA SER A 350 36.00 14.28 9.60
C SER A 350 35.31 12.98 9.16
N ASP A 351 36.10 11.93 8.99
CA ASP A 351 35.57 10.61 8.67
C ASP A 351 34.80 10.04 9.87
N PHE A 352 33.63 9.47 9.60
CA PHE A 352 32.71 9.01 10.63
C PHE A 352 33.21 7.70 11.24
N ALA A 353 33.09 7.59 12.55
CA ALA A 353 33.52 6.41 13.28
C ALA A 353 32.52 5.25 13.07
N PRO A 354 32.95 4.08 12.59
CA PRO A 354 32.09 2.92 12.48
C PRO A 354 31.77 2.36 13.86
N GLN A 355 30.51 1.99 14.08
CA GLN A 355 30.07 1.18 15.22
C GLN A 355 29.70 -0.22 14.69
N PRO A 356 30.23 -1.31 15.27
CA PRO A 356 29.91 -2.67 14.84
C PRO A 356 28.38 -2.86 14.76
N PRO A 357 27.84 -3.49 13.71
CA PRO A 357 28.50 -4.29 12.66
C PRO A 357 28.94 -3.51 11.39
N ILE A 358 28.97 -2.17 11.39
CA ILE A 358 29.34 -1.36 10.20
C ILE A 358 30.86 -1.39 9.97
N SER A 359 31.27 -1.54 8.71
CA SER A 359 32.68 -1.48 8.29
C SER A 359 33.20 -0.03 8.19
N SER A 360 34.52 0.16 8.28
CA SER A 360 35.16 1.48 8.09
C SER A 360 34.90 2.07 6.70
N SER A 361 34.84 1.23 5.66
CA SER A 361 34.51 1.64 4.31
C SER A 361 33.09 2.19 4.19
N GLU A 362 32.11 1.51 4.80
CA GLU A 362 30.72 1.99 4.82
C GLU A 362 30.57 3.32 5.56
N ALA A 363 31.28 3.50 6.68
CA ALA A 363 31.27 4.76 7.41
C ALA A 363 31.91 5.90 6.59
N SER A 364 32.99 5.62 5.85
CA SER A 364 33.63 6.61 4.95
C SER A 364 32.70 7.05 3.82
N PHE A 365 31.91 6.15 3.22
CA PHE A 365 30.89 6.53 2.22
C PHE A 365 29.84 7.47 2.78
N VAL A 366 29.36 7.23 4.01
CA VAL A 366 28.41 8.13 4.68
C VAL A 366 29.02 9.52 4.92
N SER A 367 30.31 9.58 5.27
CA SER A 367 31.04 10.85 5.40
C SER A 367 31.18 11.59 4.08
N GLU A 368 31.41 10.88 2.97
CA GLU A 368 31.47 11.48 1.63
C GLU A 368 30.13 12.06 1.20
N PHE A 369 29.02 11.34 1.43
CA PHE A 369 27.69 11.87 1.16
C PHE A 369 27.43 13.14 1.99
N TYR A 370 27.79 13.13 3.26
CA TYR A 370 27.60 14.27 4.14
C TYR A 370 28.42 15.49 3.68
N ARG A 371 29.69 15.26 3.31
CA ARG A 371 30.59 16.31 2.79
C ARG A 371 30.07 16.86 1.46
N GLY A 372 29.68 15.99 0.53
CA GLY A 372 29.13 16.37 -0.77
C GLY A 372 27.85 17.18 -0.65
N ASP A 373 26.91 16.77 0.21
CA ASP A 373 25.66 17.50 0.41
C ASP A 373 25.87 18.86 1.10
N LEU A 374 26.84 18.96 2.01
CA LEU A 374 27.16 20.22 2.68
C LEU A 374 27.67 21.29 1.71
N THR A 375 28.40 20.91 0.66
CA THR A 375 28.88 21.85 -0.38
C THR A 375 27.75 22.48 -1.21
N LYS A 376 26.57 21.84 -1.26
CA LYS A 376 25.40 22.38 -1.99
C LYS A 376 24.83 23.63 -1.31
N TYR A 377 25.12 23.83 -0.03
CA TYR A 377 24.68 24.98 0.74
C TYR A 377 25.75 26.07 0.75
N LYS A 378 25.43 27.25 0.20
CA LYS A 378 26.36 28.39 0.05
C LYS A 378 26.79 29.07 1.35
N VAL A 379 26.27 28.60 2.49
CA VAL A 379 26.50 29.11 3.85
C VAL A 379 27.89 28.72 4.38
N PHE A 380 28.42 27.58 3.94
CA PHE A 380 29.69 27.03 4.41
C PHE A 380 30.76 27.00 3.32
N LYS A 381 32.02 27.24 3.70
CA LYS A 381 33.18 26.91 2.87
C LYS A 381 33.72 25.57 3.35
N VAL A 382 33.30 24.50 2.67
CA VAL A 382 33.68 23.13 3.03
C VAL A 382 35.06 22.83 2.46
N LEU A 383 35.93 22.26 3.29
CA LEU A 383 37.27 21.82 2.87
C LEU A 383 37.18 20.44 2.17
N ASP A 384 37.74 20.35 0.96
CA ASP A 384 37.76 19.11 0.18
C ASP A 384 38.64 18.03 0.83
N ARG A 385 38.26 16.76 0.62
CA ARG A 385 38.96 15.59 1.18
C ARG A 385 40.45 15.57 0.82
N SER A 386 40.78 15.77 -0.46
CA SER A 386 42.17 15.77 -0.94
C SER A 386 43.03 16.84 -0.28
N ASN A 387 42.45 18.02 -0.03
CA ASN A 387 43.15 19.13 0.61
C ASN A 387 43.35 18.89 2.11
N MET A 388 42.37 18.23 2.78
CA MET A 388 42.54 17.81 4.17
C MET A 388 43.61 16.73 4.31
N ASP A 389 43.61 15.73 3.44
CA ASP A 389 44.56 14.61 3.47
C ASP A 389 45.99 15.10 3.26
N GLN A 390 46.20 16.04 2.34
CA GLN A 390 47.52 16.64 2.08
C GLN A 390 48.03 17.47 3.27
N LEU A 391 47.18 18.35 3.83
CA LEU A 391 47.56 19.20 4.98
C LEU A 391 47.85 18.36 6.24
N LEU A 392 47.11 17.27 6.46
CA LEU A 392 47.33 16.39 7.60
C LEU A 392 48.55 15.49 7.40
N ALA A 393 48.86 15.09 6.15
CA ALA A 393 50.08 14.36 5.83
C ALA A 393 51.34 15.23 6.01
N GLU A 394 51.28 16.53 5.66
CA GLU A 394 52.37 17.49 5.86
C GLU A 394 52.71 17.70 7.35
N GLN A 395 51.72 17.53 8.23
CA GLN A 395 51.85 17.66 9.69
C GLN A 395 52.00 16.29 10.40
N GLY A 396 52.11 15.18 9.65
CA GLY A 396 52.32 13.84 10.20
C GLY A 396 51.12 13.23 10.95
N PHE A 397 49.90 13.72 10.72
CA PHE A 397 48.69 13.32 11.44
C PHE A 397 47.90 12.24 10.69
N GLN A 398 47.67 11.09 11.33
CA GLN A 398 46.84 10.01 10.75
C GLN A 398 45.37 10.20 11.14
N GLN A 399 44.47 10.25 10.15
CA GLN A 399 43.03 10.48 10.36
C GLN A 399 42.29 9.32 11.04
N THR A 400 42.87 8.12 11.07
CA THR A 400 42.18 6.91 11.53
C THR A 400 42.10 6.87 13.05
N GLY A 401 40.89 6.98 13.61
CA GLY A 401 40.63 6.75 15.04
C GLY A 401 40.39 8.00 15.88
N CYS A 402 40.22 9.17 15.25
CA CYS A 402 39.91 10.42 15.94
C CYS A 402 38.44 10.48 16.38
N THR A 403 38.09 9.82 17.48
CA THR A 403 36.68 9.72 17.95
C THR A 403 36.34 10.62 19.14
N THR A 404 37.30 11.38 19.66
CA THR A 404 37.14 12.29 20.79
C THR A 404 37.04 13.74 20.33
N ALA A 405 36.32 14.57 21.09
CA ALA A 405 36.18 15.99 20.79
C ALA A 405 37.55 16.71 20.78
N GLU A 406 38.44 16.34 21.70
CA GLU A 406 39.82 16.87 21.80
C GLU A 406 40.64 16.63 20.53
N CYS A 407 40.54 15.42 19.96
CA CYS A 407 41.24 15.07 18.74
C CYS A 407 40.69 15.85 17.53
N ALA A 408 39.36 16.03 17.47
CA ALA A 408 38.73 16.82 16.41
C ALA A 408 39.13 18.31 16.47
N VAL A 409 39.28 18.88 17.67
CA VAL A 409 39.78 20.26 17.85
C VAL A 409 41.21 20.40 17.35
N GLN A 410 42.10 19.44 17.63
CA GLN A 410 43.48 19.45 17.12
C GLN A 410 43.51 19.42 15.59
N MET A 411 42.70 18.55 14.98
CA MET A 411 42.54 18.50 13.52
C MET A 411 42.02 19.83 12.96
N GLY A 412 41.04 20.44 13.62
CA GLY A 412 40.46 21.72 13.22
C GLY A 412 41.49 22.86 13.22
N LYS A 413 42.37 22.91 14.23
CA LYS A 413 43.47 23.88 14.32
C LYS A 413 44.48 23.72 13.19
N LEU A 414 44.85 22.48 12.87
CA LEU A 414 45.77 22.18 11.76
C LEU A 414 45.18 22.56 10.39
N LEU A 415 43.88 22.35 10.21
CA LEU A 415 43.16 22.64 8.97
C LEU A 415 42.73 24.11 8.83
N ASN A 416 43.02 24.96 9.84
CA ASN A 416 42.60 26.36 9.90
C ASN A 416 41.09 26.55 9.63
N VAL A 417 40.27 25.70 10.26
CA VAL A 417 38.80 25.78 10.19
C VAL A 417 38.23 26.25 11.52
N HIS A 418 37.13 26.99 11.47
CA HIS A 418 36.45 27.46 12.67
C HIS A 418 35.62 26.33 13.30
N LYS A 419 35.09 25.42 12.47
CA LYS A 419 34.21 24.34 12.89
C LYS A 419 34.61 23.01 12.29
N ILE A 420 34.47 21.94 13.06
CA ILE A 420 34.69 20.57 12.60
C ILE A 420 33.47 19.69 12.89
N VAL A 421 33.05 18.90 11.90
CA VAL A 421 31.97 17.92 12.04
C VAL A 421 32.57 16.55 12.28
N THR A 422 32.12 15.90 13.35
CA THR A 422 32.40 14.49 13.66
C THR A 422 31.12 13.69 13.61
N GLY A 423 31.20 12.40 13.30
CA GLY A 423 30.02 11.55 13.23
C GLY A 423 30.29 10.11 13.61
N LYS A 424 29.22 9.40 13.99
CA LYS A 424 29.23 7.96 14.30
C LYS A 424 28.13 7.29 13.51
N VAL A 425 28.45 6.16 12.87
CA VAL A 425 27.48 5.36 12.09
C VAL A 425 27.40 3.98 12.71
N GLY A 426 26.21 3.57 13.13
CA GLY A 426 25.98 2.25 13.70
C GLY A 426 24.72 1.59 13.16
N LYS A 427 24.60 0.28 13.41
CA LYS A 427 23.40 -0.48 13.08
C LYS A 427 22.90 -1.22 14.32
N LEU A 428 21.67 -0.92 14.71
CA LEU A 428 20.99 -1.56 15.82
C LEU A 428 19.86 -2.43 15.29
N VAL A 429 20.01 -3.75 15.38
CA VAL A 429 19.07 -4.78 14.89
C VAL A 429 18.77 -4.65 13.38
N ASN A 430 17.85 -3.76 13.00
CA ASN A 430 17.47 -3.50 11.62
C ASN A 430 17.34 -1.99 11.32
N ARG A 431 18.01 -1.14 12.10
CA ARG A 431 17.97 0.32 11.99
C ARG A 431 19.39 0.88 11.96
N TYR A 432 19.72 1.61 10.90
CA TYR A 432 20.95 2.40 10.81
C TYR A 432 20.74 3.69 11.59
N ILE A 433 21.75 4.10 12.36
CA ILE A 433 21.73 5.30 13.18
C ILE A 433 22.99 6.10 12.84
N ILE A 434 22.78 7.36 12.46
CA ILE A 434 23.84 8.32 12.18
C ILE A 434 23.72 9.43 13.21
N THR A 435 24.79 9.66 13.96
CA THR A 435 24.90 10.76 14.92
C THR A 435 25.98 11.71 14.43
N ILE A 436 25.70 13.01 14.43
CA ILE A 436 26.65 14.06 14.07
C ILE A 436 26.88 15.00 15.25
N SER A 437 28.07 15.56 15.33
CA SER A 437 28.44 16.57 16.34
C SER A 437 29.35 17.61 15.70
N VAL A 438 28.94 18.87 15.78
CA VAL A 438 29.69 20.04 15.33
C VAL A 438 30.41 20.62 16.52
N ILE A 439 31.73 20.71 16.40
CA ILE A 439 32.62 21.20 17.44
C ILE A 439 33.20 22.51 16.94
N ASP A 440 33.18 23.52 17.80
CA ASP A 440 33.86 24.78 17.55
C ASP A 440 35.32 24.66 18.01
N VAL A 441 36.23 25.03 17.11
CA VAL A 441 37.67 24.77 17.26
C VAL A 441 38.33 25.74 18.26
N GLU A 442 37.74 26.92 18.46
CA GLU A 442 38.25 27.92 19.40
C GLU A 442 37.83 27.60 20.84
N SER A 443 36.53 27.33 21.05
CA SER A 443 35.94 27.03 22.36
C SER A 443 36.14 25.58 22.81
N SER A 444 36.45 24.66 21.89
CA SER A 444 36.53 23.22 22.16
C SER A 444 35.23 22.58 22.67
N GLU A 445 34.09 23.23 22.45
CA GLU A 445 32.76 22.76 22.87
C GLU A 445 31.93 22.23 21.69
N ILE A 446 31.03 21.28 21.98
CA ILE A 446 30.05 20.78 21.01
C ILE A 446 28.92 21.80 20.90
N GLU A 447 28.95 22.58 19.82
CA GLU A 447 27.95 23.61 19.50
C GLU A 447 26.61 23.03 19.04
N TYR A 448 26.64 21.88 18.36
CA TYR A 448 25.45 21.26 17.79
C TYR A 448 25.62 19.75 17.73
N SER A 449 24.56 19.02 18.08
CA SER A 449 24.50 17.57 17.97
C SER A 449 23.12 17.15 17.46
N ASP A 450 23.08 16.32 16.43
CA ASP A 450 21.83 15.77 15.89
C ASP A 450 22.01 14.29 15.57
N LYS A 451 20.89 13.56 15.53
CA LYS A 451 20.85 12.15 15.17
C LYS A 451 19.66 11.85 14.27
N ASP A 452 19.89 11.00 13.29
CA ASP A 452 18.82 10.46 12.45
C ASP A 452 19.06 8.97 12.17
N SER A 453 18.05 8.32 11.63
CA SER A 453 18.06 6.87 11.45
C SER A 453 17.13 6.40 10.34
N CYS A 454 17.48 5.29 9.70
CA CYS A 454 16.70 4.65 8.65
C CYS A 454 16.68 3.12 8.81
N TYR A 455 15.72 2.47 8.15
CA TYR A 455 15.57 1.00 8.18
C TYR A 455 16.13 0.32 6.92
N ASP A 456 16.16 1.04 5.80
CA ASP A 456 16.67 0.55 4.52
C ASP A 456 18.03 1.22 4.21
N PRO A 457 19.08 0.45 3.86
CA PRO A 457 20.35 1.01 3.37
C PRO A 457 20.19 1.97 2.20
N ALA A 458 19.18 1.78 1.34
CA ALA A 458 18.92 2.67 0.21
C ALA A 458 18.50 4.09 0.65
N GLU A 459 17.99 4.26 1.87
CA GLU A 459 17.58 5.55 2.45
C GLU A 459 18.72 6.24 3.22
N LEU A 460 19.95 5.69 3.23
CA LEU A 460 21.08 6.29 3.94
C LEU A 460 21.45 7.67 3.36
N GLU A 461 21.47 7.80 2.03
CA GLU A 461 21.76 9.08 1.35
C GLU A 461 20.70 10.14 1.71
N ASP A 462 19.42 9.78 1.66
CA ASP A 462 18.32 10.67 2.06
C ASP A 462 18.39 11.07 3.55
N THR A 463 18.81 10.15 4.42
CA THR A 463 18.99 10.40 5.85
C THR A 463 20.11 11.41 6.10
N VAL A 464 21.23 11.27 5.37
CA VAL A 464 22.34 12.23 5.39
C VAL A 464 21.88 13.60 4.91
N LEU A 465 21.15 13.66 3.80
CA LEU A 465 20.60 14.90 3.25
C LEU A 465 19.69 15.63 4.27
N ARG A 466 18.89 14.89 5.06
CA ARG A 466 18.07 15.47 6.14
C ARG A 466 18.91 16.07 7.25
N LEU A 467 19.97 15.37 7.69
CA LEU A 467 20.90 15.89 8.71
C LEU A 467 21.57 17.18 8.24
N VAL A 468 22.07 17.21 7.00
CA VAL A 468 22.70 18.40 6.41
C VAL A 468 21.70 19.56 6.32
N ARG A 469 20.45 19.30 5.90
CA ARG A 469 19.38 20.32 5.85
C ARG A 469 19.12 20.95 7.21
N ARG A 470 19.07 20.15 8.28
CA ARG A 470 18.83 20.65 9.64
C ARG A 470 20.00 21.48 10.14
N LEU A 471 21.23 21.06 9.86
CA LEU A 471 22.42 21.84 10.19
C LEU A 471 22.45 23.17 9.43
N ALA A 472 22.15 23.18 8.12
CA ALA A 472 22.07 24.39 7.32
C ALA A 472 20.99 25.35 7.84
N ALA A 473 19.79 24.84 8.16
CA ALA A 473 18.71 25.65 8.73
C ALA A 473 19.04 26.22 10.13
N ALA A 474 19.81 25.49 10.94
CA ALA A 474 20.30 25.97 12.24
C ALA A 474 21.37 27.07 12.09
N ALA A 475 22.07 27.10 10.95
CA ALA A 475 23.04 28.14 10.61
C ALA A 475 22.39 29.37 9.95
N GLU A 476 21.32 29.20 9.16
CA GLU A 476 20.59 30.29 8.47
C GLU A 476 19.58 31.04 9.36
N ASN A 477 19.06 30.44 10.43
CA ASN A 477 18.18 31.12 11.40
C ASN A 477 18.94 32.00 12.41
N LYS A 478 20.18 32.35 12.09
CA LYS A 478 21.05 33.29 12.80
C LYS A 478 21.40 34.42 11.84
#